data_AF-A0A397E1Q6-F1
#
_entry.id   AF-A0A397E1Q6-F1
#
_cell.length_a   1.000
_cell.length_b   1.000
_cell.length_c   1.000
_cell.angle_alpha   90.00
_cell.angle_beta   90.00
_cell.angle_gamma   90.00
#
_symmetry.space_group_name_H-M   'P 1'
#
loop_
_entity.id
_entity.type
_entity.pdbx_description
1 polymer ?
#
loop_
_entity_poly.entity_id
_entity_poly.type
_entity_poly.pdbx_seq_one_letter_code
_entity_poly.pdbx_strand_id
1 'polypeptide(L)'
;MCHHVHKSFLTTEWTDFRVCSHGWSPDSRYFYTATTFPRVRVDNGFKLFKYDGTGPVVSESRTEVYDVQFRPAAAGVYPNRPASPRAKESVRPTVRPCLSYRPPHSTGALADLLRREDGAGSRKLDRNKYAPSNSAVAATKVIPGLDAPVVKKPSKSEKKKKAIEAAEAKAELERVTQALLAQTLPDEPVVLTPEEKQKKAKAIQKKLKQIADIKAKQASGDTLNDDQLAKVGNEPTLLAELAALA
;
A
#
# COMPACT_ATOMS: atom_id res chain seq x y z
N MET A 1 -11.80 34.05 -37.79
CA MET A 1 -12.62 34.03 -36.56
C MET A 1 -12.21 32.85 -35.69
N CYS A 2 -11.36 33.06 -34.69
CA CYS A 2 -11.06 32.06 -33.67
C CYS A 2 -12.11 32.16 -32.56
N HIS A 3 -13.01 31.18 -32.48
CA HIS A 3 -13.89 31.06 -31.31
C HIS A 3 -13.13 30.35 -30.19
N HIS A 4 -12.61 31.15 -29.25
CA HIS A 4 -12.15 30.68 -27.94
C HIS A 4 -13.35 30.16 -27.16
N VAL A 5 -13.52 28.83 -27.12
CA VAL A 5 -14.47 28.18 -26.22
C VAL A 5 -13.83 28.16 -24.83
N HIS A 6 -14.26 29.08 -23.97
CA HIS A 6 -14.01 29.02 -22.53
C HIS A 6 -14.69 27.77 -21.97
N LYS A 7 -13.94 26.66 -21.94
CA LYS A 7 -14.36 25.45 -21.25
C LYS A 7 -14.22 25.73 -19.75
N SER A 8 -15.32 26.19 -19.16
CA SER A 8 -15.46 26.41 -17.72
C SER A 8 -15.18 25.09 -17.01
N PHE A 9 -13.94 24.96 -16.53
CA PHE A 9 -13.39 23.83 -15.81
C PHE A 9 -13.96 23.90 -14.40
N LEU A 10 -15.22 23.51 -14.22
CA LEU A 10 -15.78 23.20 -12.91
C LEU A 10 -15.22 21.84 -12.47
N THR A 11 -13.93 21.86 -12.18
CA THR A 11 -13.20 20.73 -11.63
C THR A 11 -13.26 20.92 -10.13
N THR A 12 -14.05 20.07 -9.48
CA THR A 12 -13.97 19.79 -8.05
C THR A 12 -12.51 19.88 -7.61
N GLU A 13 -12.22 20.85 -6.76
CA GLU A 13 -10.90 21.38 -6.39
C GLU A 13 -10.03 20.41 -5.56
N TRP A 14 -10.24 19.11 -5.73
CA TRP A 14 -9.68 18.05 -4.90
C TRP A 14 -8.67 17.14 -5.62
N THR A 15 -8.49 17.27 -6.94
CA THR A 15 -7.71 16.27 -7.71
C THR A 15 -6.37 16.74 -8.25
N ASP A 16 -6.01 18.02 -8.14
CA ASP A 16 -4.77 18.53 -8.74
C ASP A 16 -3.89 19.31 -7.76
N PHE A 17 -3.80 18.80 -6.52
CA PHE A 17 -2.85 19.32 -5.54
C PHE A 17 -1.89 18.18 -5.17
N ARG A 18 -0.66 18.25 -5.69
CA ARG A 18 0.41 17.27 -5.42
C ARG A 18 0.93 17.45 -3.99
N VAL A 19 0.29 16.78 -3.04
CA VAL A 19 0.68 16.83 -1.64
C VAL A 19 2.09 16.25 -1.43
N CYS A 20 2.96 17.03 -0.81
CA CYS A 20 4.30 16.63 -0.39
C CYS A 20 4.38 16.44 1.13
N SER A 21 3.77 17.34 1.89
CA SER A 21 3.67 17.24 3.34
C SER A 21 2.22 17.44 3.81
N HIS A 22 1.88 16.80 4.92
CA HIS A 22 0.55 16.84 5.49
C HIS A 22 0.61 16.66 7.00
N GLY A 23 -0.31 17.29 7.72
CA GLY A 23 -0.33 17.23 9.18
C GLY A 23 -1.67 17.67 9.75
N TRP A 24 -1.90 17.24 10.99
CA TRP A 24 -3.07 17.62 11.78
C TRP A 24 -2.68 18.66 12.82
N SER A 25 -3.60 19.60 13.08
CA SER A 25 -3.42 20.56 14.15
C SER A 25 -3.41 19.82 15.49
N PRO A 26 -2.72 20.33 16.52
CA PRO A 26 -2.67 19.65 17.81
C PRO A 26 -4.05 19.59 18.50
N ASP A 27 -5.02 20.41 18.06
CA ASP A 27 -6.41 20.36 18.49
C ASP A 27 -7.33 19.48 17.62
N SER A 28 -6.77 18.81 16.60
CA SER A 28 -7.43 17.91 15.64
C SER A 28 -8.62 18.52 14.88
N ARG A 29 -8.71 19.86 14.82
CA ARG A 29 -9.78 20.55 14.08
C ARG A 29 -9.42 20.88 12.65
N TYR A 30 -8.13 21.06 12.39
CA TYR A 30 -7.63 21.48 11.11
C TYR A 30 -6.63 20.46 10.58
N PHE A 31 -6.69 20.25 9.28
CA PHE A 31 -5.78 19.39 8.54
C PHE A 31 -5.19 20.21 7.41
N TYR A 32 -3.88 20.25 7.23
CA TYR A 32 -3.29 20.86 6.04
C TYR A 32 -2.74 19.82 5.08
N THR A 33 -2.78 20.20 3.81
CA THR A 33 -1.96 19.61 2.76
C THR A 33 -1.07 20.70 2.20
N ALA A 34 0.21 20.40 2.02
CA ALA A 34 1.18 21.34 1.48
C ALA A 34 2.00 20.71 0.36
N THR A 35 2.31 21.55 -0.62
CA THR A 35 3.22 21.28 -1.72
C THR A 35 4.50 22.04 -1.43
N THR A 36 5.60 21.31 -1.19
CA THR A 36 6.88 21.89 -0.80
C THR A 36 7.96 21.68 -1.86
N PHE A 37 8.82 22.70 -1.98
CA PHE A 37 10.10 22.67 -2.66
C PHE A 37 11.13 21.97 -1.76
N PRO A 38 12.07 21.14 -2.26
CA PRO A 38 12.49 20.92 -3.66
C PRO A 38 11.77 19.79 -4.39
N ARG A 39 10.85 19.08 -3.73
CA ARG A 39 10.19 17.90 -4.32
C ARG A 39 9.31 18.28 -5.50
N VAL A 40 8.58 19.38 -5.37
CA VAL A 40 7.76 19.96 -6.44
C VAL A 40 8.27 21.39 -6.71
N ARG A 41 8.36 21.77 -8.00
CA ARG A 41 8.91 23.08 -8.42
C ARG A 41 7.85 24.12 -8.80
N VAL A 42 6.58 23.71 -8.86
CA VAL A 42 5.45 24.55 -9.29
C VAL A 42 4.29 24.39 -8.32
N ASP A 43 3.43 25.41 -8.22
CA ASP A 43 2.24 25.42 -7.37
C ASP A 43 2.53 25.10 -5.89
N ASN A 44 3.66 25.62 -5.38
CA ASN A 44 4.03 25.51 -3.98
C ASN A 44 3.06 26.32 -3.11
N GLY A 45 2.78 25.81 -1.92
CA GLY A 45 1.76 26.39 -1.06
C GLY A 45 1.16 25.37 -0.11
N PHE A 46 0.15 25.81 0.64
CA PHE A 46 -0.62 24.92 1.50
C PHE A 46 -2.10 25.29 1.51
N LYS A 47 -2.92 24.26 1.75
CA LYS A 47 -4.37 24.38 1.93
C LYS A 47 -4.73 23.79 3.29
N LEU A 48 -5.58 24.50 4.04
CA LEU A 48 -6.07 24.11 5.36
C LEU A 48 -7.54 23.71 5.26
N PHE A 49 -7.90 22.54 5.77
CA PHE A 49 -9.23 21.98 5.76
C PHE A 49 -9.73 21.78 7.19
N LYS A 50 -11.05 21.84 7.42
CA LYS A 50 -11.62 21.42 8.70
C LYS A 50 -11.69 19.90 8.79
N TYR A 51 -11.78 19.37 10.01
CA TYR A 51 -11.94 17.95 10.28
C TYR A 51 -13.20 17.34 9.61
N ASP A 52 -14.24 18.15 9.37
CA ASP A 52 -15.44 17.74 8.64
C ASP A 52 -15.21 17.54 7.12
N GLY A 53 -13.99 17.74 6.62
CA GLY A 53 -13.70 17.77 5.18
C GLY A 53 -14.24 19.02 4.48
N THR A 54 -14.83 19.95 5.23
CA THR A 54 -15.25 21.25 4.72
C THR A 54 -14.02 22.13 4.51
N GLY A 55 -13.77 22.55 3.28
CA GLY A 55 -12.65 23.42 2.95
C GLY A 55 -12.24 23.34 1.47
N PRO A 56 -11.27 24.15 1.05
CA PRO A 56 -10.25 24.81 1.88
C PRO A 56 -10.75 26.04 2.67
N VAL A 57 -10.40 26.13 3.95
CA VAL A 57 -10.63 27.28 4.84
C VAL A 57 -9.59 28.38 4.60
N VAL A 58 -8.35 27.96 4.42
CA VAL A 58 -7.22 28.83 4.09
C VAL A 58 -6.49 28.18 2.93
N SER A 59 -6.16 28.97 1.91
CA SER A 59 -5.33 28.55 0.80
C SER A 59 -4.30 29.63 0.58
N GLU A 60 -3.02 29.29 0.70
CA GLU A 60 -1.94 30.22 0.45
C GLU A 60 -0.95 29.57 -0.51
N SER A 61 -0.74 30.23 -1.65
CA SER A 61 0.31 29.87 -2.61
C SER A 61 1.53 30.74 -2.39
N ARG A 62 2.71 30.14 -2.49
CA ARG A 62 4.00 30.84 -2.41
C ARG A 62 4.92 30.30 -3.50
N THR A 63 5.94 31.06 -3.86
CA THR A 63 6.93 30.62 -4.86
C THR A 63 7.72 29.41 -4.37
N GLU A 64 8.20 29.48 -3.13
CA GLU A 64 9.02 28.45 -2.51
C GLU A 64 8.52 28.21 -1.08
N VAL A 65 8.12 26.97 -0.80
CA VAL A 65 7.73 26.51 0.55
C VAL A 65 8.61 25.34 0.90
N TYR A 66 9.47 25.46 1.90
CA TYR A 66 10.36 24.36 2.31
C TYR A 66 9.68 23.40 3.27
N ASP A 67 8.98 23.94 4.27
CA ASP A 67 8.27 23.15 5.26
C ASP A 67 7.02 23.88 5.75
N VAL A 68 6.04 23.09 6.19
CA VAL A 68 4.81 23.55 6.82
C VAL A 68 4.56 22.60 7.97
N GLN A 69 4.45 23.14 9.18
CA GLN A 69 4.14 22.39 10.38
C GLN A 69 3.23 23.22 11.28
N PHE A 70 2.36 22.54 12.03
CA PHE A 70 1.67 23.19 13.14
C PHE A 70 2.62 23.40 14.30
N ARG A 71 2.48 24.53 14.98
CA ARG A 71 3.18 24.75 16.25
C ARG A 71 2.75 23.68 17.25
N PRO A 72 3.69 22.91 17.83
CA PRO A 72 3.35 21.90 18.83
C PRO A 72 2.78 22.57 20.07
N ALA A 73 1.76 21.95 20.67
CA ALA A 73 1.15 22.42 21.90
C ALA A 73 1.57 21.55 23.09
N ALA A 74 1.65 22.15 24.27
CA ALA A 74 1.96 21.41 25.49
C ALA A 74 0.84 20.41 25.84
N ALA A 75 1.20 19.32 26.51
CA ALA A 75 0.26 18.32 26.96
C ALA A 75 -0.78 18.95 27.92
N GLY A 76 -2.07 18.71 27.65
CA GLY A 76 -3.18 19.26 28.46
C GLY A 76 -3.73 20.62 28.00
N VAL A 77 -3.13 21.27 27.00
CA VAL A 77 -3.69 22.52 26.42
C VAL A 77 -5.03 22.28 25.74
N TYR A 78 -5.21 21.10 25.13
CA TYR A 78 -6.45 20.73 24.45
C TYR A 78 -7.20 19.64 25.23
N PRO A 79 -8.47 19.87 25.59
CA PRO A 79 -9.28 18.87 26.29
C PRO A 79 -9.58 17.67 25.38
N ASN A 80 -9.69 16.47 25.97
CA ASN A 80 -10.13 15.27 25.26
C ASN A 80 -11.60 15.46 24.82
N ARG A 81 -11.87 15.27 23.53
CA ARG A 81 -13.19 15.53 22.95
C ARG A 81 -13.94 14.22 22.72
N PRO A 82 -15.28 14.23 22.86
CA PRO A 82 -16.10 13.11 22.45
C PRO A 82 -15.94 12.86 20.94
N ALA A 83 -16.18 11.62 20.52
CA ALA A 83 -16.19 11.26 19.10
C ALA A 83 -17.12 12.22 18.33
N SER A 84 -16.64 12.76 17.20
CA SER A 84 -17.41 13.75 16.46
C SER A 84 -18.77 13.18 16.08
N PRO A 85 -19.86 13.97 16.16
CA PRO A 85 -21.17 13.52 15.69
C PRO A 85 -21.02 12.99 14.26
N ARG A 86 -21.41 11.73 14.03
CA ARG A 86 -21.38 11.15 12.69
C ARG A 86 -22.23 12.04 11.81
N ALA A 87 -21.59 12.69 10.82
CA ALA A 87 -22.33 13.49 9.84
C ALA A 87 -23.44 12.59 9.28
N LYS A 88 -24.70 13.01 9.49
CA LYS A 88 -25.85 12.36 8.85
C LYS A 88 -25.53 12.34 7.37
N GLU A 89 -25.43 11.13 6.83
CA GLU A 89 -24.98 10.79 5.49
C GLU A 89 -25.35 11.87 4.47
N SER A 90 -24.45 12.85 4.29
CA SER A 90 -24.65 13.91 3.33
C SER A 90 -24.43 13.27 1.98
N VAL A 91 -25.54 13.06 1.29
CA VAL A 91 -25.69 12.64 -0.11
C VAL A 91 -24.34 12.60 -0.82
N ARG A 92 -23.72 11.41 -0.84
CA ARG A 92 -22.55 11.18 -1.68
C ARG A 92 -22.97 11.63 -3.08
N PRO A 93 -22.34 12.65 -3.69
CA PRO A 93 -22.69 13.03 -5.04
C PRO A 93 -22.54 11.77 -5.88
N THR A 94 -23.60 11.39 -6.59
CA THR A 94 -23.58 10.24 -7.50
C THR A 94 -22.50 10.53 -8.52
N VAL A 95 -21.28 10.04 -8.26
CA VAL A 95 -20.17 10.17 -9.18
C VAL A 95 -20.64 9.45 -10.42
N ARG A 96 -20.92 10.22 -11.49
CA ARG A 96 -21.17 9.61 -12.79
C ARG A 96 -19.95 8.74 -13.05
N PRO A 97 -20.12 7.42 -13.26
CA PRO A 97 -18.98 6.56 -13.49
C PRO A 97 -18.19 7.18 -14.63
N CYS A 98 -16.89 7.37 -14.42
CA CYS A 98 -15.98 7.83 -15.46
C CYS A 98 -16.16 6.87 -16.64
N LEU A 99 -16.81 7.34 -17.70
CA LEU A 99 -16.97 6.56 -18.90
C LEU A 99 -15.56 6.32 -19.44
N SER A 100 -15.16 5.06 -19.51
CA SER A 100 -13.90 4.68 -20.14
C SER A 100 -13.80 5.36 -21.50
N TYR A 101 -12.68 6.02 -21.75
CA TYR A 101 -12.46 6.82 -22.94
C TYR A 101 -12.83 6.03 -24.20
N ARG A 102 -13.74 6.56 -25.01
CA ARG A 102 -14.14 5.98 -26.30
C ARG A 102 -13.38 6.73 -27.39
N PRO A 103 -12.51 6.06 -28.16
CA PRO A 103 -11.80 6.73 -29.24
C PRO A 103 -12.80 7.24 -30.29
N PRO A 104 -12.55 8.42 -30.88
CA PRO A 104 -13.42 8.98 -31.91
C PRO A 104 -13.55 8.00 -33.08
N HIS A 105 -14.77 7.85 -33.61
CA HIS A 105 -15.17 6.86 -34.63
C HIS A 105 -15.25 5.38 -34.20
N SER A 106 -14.98 5.05 -32.93
CA SER A 106 -15.24 3.69 -32.43
C SER A 106 -16.62 3.60 -31.77
N THR A 107 -17.52 2.84 -32.39
CA THR A 107 -18.91 2.68 -31.95
C THR A 107 -19.05 1.78 -30.70
N GLY A 108 -17.96 1.30 -30.11
CA GLY A 108 -17.97 0.52 -28.86
C GLY A 108 -18.57 -0.89 -28.99
N ALA A 109 -19.10 -1.27 -30.15
CA ALA A 109 -19.80 -2.53 -30.37
C ALA A 109 -18.95 -3.78 -30.05
N LEU A 110 -17.67 -3.78 -30.42
CA LEU A 110 -16.76 -4.88 -30.10
C LEU A 110 -16.47 -4.99 -28.59
N ALA A 111 -16.33 -3.85 -27.91
CA ALA A 111 -16.10 -3.82 -26.47
C ALA A 111 -17.34 -4.26 -25.69
N ASP A 112 -18.55 -3.98 -26.19
CA ASP A 112 -19.79 -4.48 -25.61
C ASP A 112 -19.97 -5.98 -25.85
N LEU A 113 -19.49 -6.53 -26.98
CA LEU A 113 -19.45 -7.97 -27.24
C LEU A 113 -18.51 -8.68 -26.24
N LEU A 114 -17.29 -8.17 -26.07
CA LEU A 114 -16.31 -8.71 -25.12
C LEU A 114 -16.80 -8.67 -23.66
N ARG A 115 -17.41 -7.56 -23.22
CA ARG A 115 -18.02 -7.49 -21.87
C ARG A 115 -19.18 -8.45 -21.69
N ARG A 116 -19.90 -8.76 -22.76
CA ARG A 116 -21.03 -9.70 -22.75
C ARG A 116 -20.56 -11.15 -22.76
N GLU A 117 -19.37 -11.43 -23.32
CA GLU A 117 -18.68 -12.72 -23.22
C GLU A 117 -18.02 -12.91 -21.84
N ASP A 118 -17.36 -11.88 -21.31
CA ASP A 118 -16.63 -11.92 -20.03
C ASP A 118 -17.53 -11.75 -18.79
N GLY A 119 -18.71 -11.13 -18.94
CA GLY A 119 -19.63 -10.78 -17.83
C GLY A 119 -20.79 -11.75 -17.60
N ALA A 120 -20.91 -12.84 -18.36
CA ALA A 120 -21.97 -13.81 -18.20
C ALA A 120 -21.63 -14.83 -17.09
N GLY A 121 -21.85 -14.43 -15.84
CA GLY A 121 -21.88 -15.34 -14.70
C GLY A 121 -22.85 -16.51 -14.94
N SER A 122 -22.33 -17.73 -14.79
CA SER A 122 -23.05 -18.99 -14.59
C SER A 122 -24.24 -19.27 -15.53
N ARG A 123 -23.96 -19.49 -16.81
CA ARG A 123 -24.76 -20.49 -17.53
C ARG A 123 -24.25 -21.85 -17.07
N LYS A 124 -25.09 -22.64 -16.38
CA LYS A 124 -24.83 -24.07 -16.19
C LYS A 124 -24.67 -24.67 -17.59
N LEU A 125 -23.44 -24.84 -18.04
CA LEU A 125 -23.14 -25.67 -19.19
C LEU A 125 -23.63 -27.07 -18.80
N ASP A 126 -24.64 -27.56 -19.51
CA ASP A 126 -25.09 -28.93 -19.35
C ASP A 126 -23.90 -29.85 -19.66
N ARG A 127 -23.36 -30.47 -18.60
CA ARG A 127 -22.19 -31.35 -18.65
C ARG A 127 -22.41 -32.49 -19.66
N ASN A 128 -23.66 -32.88 -19.91
CA ASN A 128 -24.01 -33.98 -20.78
C ASN A 128 -24.09 -33.58 -22.26
N LYS A 129 -24.06 -32.28 -22.59
CA LYS A 129 -24.07 -31.78 -23.98
C LYS A 129 -22.66 -31.57 -24.56
N TYR A 130 -21.64 -31.51 -23.70
CA TYR A 130 -20.23 -31.29 -24.09
C TYR A 130 -19.29 -32.34 -23.49
N ALA A 131 -19.77 -33.55 -23.19
CA ALA A 131 -18.88 -34.66 -22.93
C ALA A 131 -18.23 -35.10 -24.26
N PRO A 132 -16.89 -35.04 -24.40
CA PRO A 132 -16.25 -35.54 -25.61
C PRO A 132 -16.48 -37.06 -25.67
N SER A 133 -17.14 -37.53 -26.73
CA SER A 133 -17.07 -38.95 -27.08
C SER A 133 -15.61 -39.26 -27.37
N ASN A 134 -15.01 -40.15 -26.59
CA ASN A 134 -13.71 -40.73 -26.91
C ASN A 134 -13.85 -41.56 -28.19
N SER A 135 -13.78 -40.89 -29.34
CA SER A 135 -13.58 -41.47 -30.65
C SER A 135 -12.26 -40.92 -31.17
N ALA A 136 -11.23 -41.76 -31.05
CA ALA A 136 -9.92 -41.54 -31.62
C ALA A 136 -10.04 -41.32 -33.13
N VAL A 137 -9.80 -40.08 -33.60
CA VAL A 137 -9.36 -39.81 -34.97
C VAL A 137 -8.39 -38.63 -34.93
N ALA A 138 -7.14 -38.94 -35.22
CA ALA A 138 -6.09 -37.97 -35.46
C ALA A 138 -6.47 -37.07 -36.65
N ALA A 139 -6.54 -35.76 -36.41
CA ALA A 139 -6.59 -34.76 -37.47
C ALA A 139 -5.68 -33.59 -37.09
N THR A 140 -4.47 -33.63 -37.64
CA THR A 140 -3.50 -32.54 -37.68
C THR A 140 -4.12 -31.32 -38.35
N LYS A 141 -4.51 -30.31 -37.56
CA LYS A 141 -4.86 -28.98 -38.11
C LYS A 141 -3.58 -28.15 -38.26
N VAL A 142 -2.99 -28.21 -39.45
CA VAL A 142 -2.04 -27.21 -39.92
C VAL A 142 -2.84 -26.02 -40.44
N ILE A 143 -2.57 -24.81 -39.93
CA ILE A 143 -3.13 -23.55 -40.43
C ILE A 143 -2.20 -23.07 -41.55
N PRO A 144 -2.64 -22.98 -42.81
CA PRO A 144 -1.79 -22.49 -43.90
C PRO A 144 -1.46 -20.99 -43.70
N GLY A 145 -0.18 -20.66 -43.64
CA GLY A 145 0.32 -19.27 -43.74
C GLY A 145 0.94 -18.62 -42.49
N LEU A 146 1.30 -19.36 -41.44
CA LEU A 146 2.00 -18.79 -40.28
C LEU A 146 3.16 -19.69 -39.84
N ASP A 147 4.39 -19.31 -40.20
CA ASP A 147 5.61 -19.91 -39.65
C ASP A 147 5.70 -19.61 -38.15
N ALA A 148 5.96 -20.65 -37.35
CA ALA A 148 6.09 -20.54 -35.91
C ALA A 148 7.37 -19.77 -35.53
N PRO A 149 7.32 -18.76 -34.64
CA PRO A 149 8.53 -18.06 -34.22
C PRO A 149 9.38 -18.97 -33.32
N VAL A 150 10.58 -19.29 -33.78
CA VAL A 150 11.63 -19.96 -33.00
C VAL A 150 12.08 -19.04 -31.87
N VAL A 151 11.54 -19.23 -30.67
CA VAL A 151 12.05 -18.62 -29.44
C VAL A 151 13.33 -19.37 -29.03
N LYS A 152 14.49 -18.78 -29.33
CA LYS A 152 15.78 -19.22 -28.77
C LYS A 152 15.75 -19.07 -27.25
N LYS A 153 15.72 -20.19 -26.54
CA LYS A 153 15.87 -20.25 -25.07
C LYS A 153 17.29 -19.76 -24.72
N PRO A 154 17.46 -18.76 -23.82
CA PRO A 154 18.80 -18.31 -23.41
C PRO A 154 19.56 -19.45 -22.74
N SER A 155 20.85 -19.56 -23.08
CA SER A 155 21.68 -20.70 -22.69
C SER A 155 21.92 -20.73 -21.17
N LYS A 156 22.16 -21.94 -20.63
CA LYS A 156 22.40 -22.19 -19.19
C LYS A 156 23.54 -21.32 -18.62
N SER A 157 24.49 -20.90 -19.45
CA SER A 157 25.63 -20.06 -19.08
C SER A 157 25.27 -18.59 -18.83
N GLU A 158 24.31 -18.01 -19.56
CA GLU A 158 23.92 -16.60 -19.37
C GLU A 158 23.11 -16.41 -18.08
N LYS A 159 22.30 -17.41 -17.70
CA LYS A 159 21.59 -17.41 -16.41
C LYS A 159 22.58 -17.49 -15.24
N LYS A 160 23.67 -18.24 -15.38
CA LYS A 160 24.69 -18.36 -14.32
C LYS A 160 25.49 -17.07 -14.17
N LYS A 161 25.84 -16.38 -15.27
CA LYS A 161 26.54 -15.09 -15.22
C LYS A 161 25.70 -13.99 -14.55
N LYS A 162 24.41 -13.87 -14.90
CA LYS A 162 23.50 -12.90 -14.26
C LYS A 162 23.24 -13.18 -12.78
N ALA A 163 23.26 -14.45 -12.36
CA ALA A 163 23.09 -14.81 -10.95
C ALA A 163 24.31 -14.42 -10.10
N ILE A 164 25.52 -14.52 -10.66
CA ILE A 164 26.77 -14.11 -9.99
C ILE A 164 26.82 -12.59 -9.85
N GLU A 165 26.51 -11.85 -10.91
CA GLU A 165 26.50 -10.38 -10.90
C GLU A 165 25.43 -9.82 -9.95
N ALA A 166 24.26 -10.46 -9.87
CA ALA A 166 23.22 -10.10 -8.90
C ALA A 166 23.57 -10.46 -7.46
N ALA A 167 24.40 -11.48 -7.23
CA ALA A 167 24.88 -11.83 -5.89
C ALA A 167 25.97 -10.85 -5.42
N GLU A 168 26.87 -10.45 -6.33
CA GLU A 168 27.92 -9.47 -6.07
C GLU A 168 27.33 -8.07 -5.79
N ALA A 169 26.36 -7.63 -6.59
CA ALA A 169 25.66 -6.37 -6.35
C ALA A 169 24.88 -6.34 -5.02
N LYS A 170 24.35 -7.49 -4.59
CA LYS A 170 23.69 -7.59 -3.27
C LYS A 170 24.70 -7.58 -2.12
N ALA A 171 25.85 -8.24 -2.29
CA ALA A 171 26.92 -8.22 -1.29
C ALA A 171 27.56 -6.82 -1.15
N GLU A 172 27.70 -6.09 -2.24
CA GLU A 172 28.17 -4.69 -2.26
C GLU A 172 27.20 -3.78 -1.49
N LEU A 173 25.89 -3.91 -1.76
CA LEU A 173 24.85 -3.14 -1.08
C LEU A 173 24.83 -3.43 0.43
N GLU A 174 24.98 -4.70 0.82
CA GLU A 174 25.01 -5.12 2.23
C GLU A 174 26.26 -4.64 2.97
N ARG A 175 27.41 -4.56 2.28
CA ARG A 175 28.62 -3.94 2.83
C ARG A 175 28.49 -2.43 3.01
N VAL A 176 27.92 -1.74 2.03
CA VAL A 176 27.71 -0.27 2.13
C VAL A 176 26.72 0.05 3.25
N THR A 177 25.66 -0.74 3.43
CA THR A 177 24.73 -0.55 4.55
C THR A 177 25.37 -0.86 5.90
N GLN A 178 26.20 -1.90 6.02
CA GLN A 178 26.97 -2.17 7.24
C GLN A 178 27.98 -1.07 7.57
N ALA A 179 28.67 -0.53 6.56
CA ALA A 179 29.62 0.58 6.74
C ALA A 179 28.92 1.88 7.17
N LEU A 180 27.71 2.14 6.64
CA LEU A 180 26.90 3.28 7.05
C LEU A 180 26.37 3.13 8.47
N LEU A 181 26.00 1.90 8.87
CA LEU A 181 25.52 1.59 10.23
C LEU A 181 26.64 1.69 11.28
N ALA A 182 27.89 1.42 10.89
CA ALA A 182 29.05 1.52 11.77
C ALA A 182 29.54 2.98 11.96
N GLN A 183 29.14 3.91 11.10
CA GLN A 183 29.52 5.33 11.18
C GLN A 183 28.56 6.18 12.03
N THR A 184 27.48 5.61 12.57
CA THR A 184 26.56 6.30 13.48
C THR A 184 26.64 5.73 14.90
N LEU A 185 27.64 6.15 15.67
CA LEU A 185 27.55 6.28 17.14
C LEU A 185 28.34 7.52 17.55
N PRO A 186 27.68 8.45 18.25
CA PRO A 186 27.99 8.58 19.67
C PRO A 186 26.85 8.10 20.56
N ASP A 187 27.28 7.51 21.66
CA ASP A 187 26.55 7.00 22.81
C ASP A 187 25.86 8.16 23.54
N GLU A 188 24.53 8.24 23.44
CA GLU A 188 23.66 9.10 24.25
C GLU A 188 22.47 8.22 24.68
N PRO A 189 22.23 8.00 25.99
CA PRO A 189 21.14 7.15 26.44
C PRO A 189 19.80 7.80 26.15
N VAL A 190 19.22 7.47 24.99
CA VAL A 190 17.84 7.80 24.66
C VAL A 190 16.94 7.14 25.71
N VAL A 191 16.41 7.97 26.60
CA VAL A 191 15.44 7.59 27.62
C VAL A 191 14.18 7.09 26.91
N LEU A 192 14.12 5.77 26.67
CA LEU A 192 12.89 5.04 26.33
C LEU A 192 11.85 5.41 27.39
N THR A 193 10.82 6.14 26.97
CA THR A 193 9.74 6.57 27.84
C THR A 193 9.17 5.36 28.60
N PRO A 194 8.83 5.49 29.89
CA PRO A 194 8.34 4.37 30.71
C PRO A 194 7.07 3.74 30.11
N GLU A 195 6.27 4.50 29.37
CA GLU A 195 5.08 4.01 28.69
C GLU A 195 5.38 3.02 27.56
N GLU A 196 6.44 3.23 26.79
CA GLU A 196 6.83 2.34 25.70
C GLU A 196 7.40 1.03 26.22
N LYS A 197 8.18 1.09 27.32
CA LYS A 197 8.68 -0.11 28.02
C LYS A 197 7.52 -0.96 28.54
N GLN A 198 6.51 -0.34 29.15
CA GLN A 198 5.31 -1.05 29.63
C GLN A 198 4.48 -1.68 28.50
N LYS A 199 4.31 -0.99 27.37
CA LYS A 199 3.59 -1.54 26.21
C LYS A 199 4.34 -2.74 25.62
N LYS A 200 5.66 -2.65 25.50
CA LYS A 200 6.51 -3.76 25.03
C LYS A 200 6.48 -4.94 26.00
N ALA A 201 6.59 -4.71 27.31
CA ALA A 201 6.47 -5.74 28.33
C ALA A 201 5.12 -6.49 28.26
N LYS A 202 4.00 -5.75 28.12
CA LYS A 202 2.67 -6.36 27.95
C LYS A 202 2.55 -7.16 26.66
N ALA A 203 3.17 -6.72 25.57
CA ALA A 203 3.18 -7.46 24.30
C ALA A 203 3.98 -8.77 24.41
N ILE A 204 5.15 -8.72 25.05
CA ILE A 204 6.00 -9.89 25.29
C ILE A 204 5.29 -10.89 26.21
N GLN A 205 4.67 -10.43 27.30
CA GLN A 205 3.87 -11.28 28.18
C GLN A 205 2.71 -11.99 27.45
N LYS A 206 2.05 -11.32 26.50
CA LYS A 206 1.02 -11.96 25.66
C LYS A 206 1.60 -13.07 24.79
N LYS A 207 2.79 -12.85 24.19
CA LYS A 207 3.49 -13.89 23.40
C LYS A 207 3.87 -15.09 24.27
N LEU A 208 4.37 -14.85 25.49
CA LEU A 208 4.69 -15.92 26.44
C LEU A 208 3.46 -16.74 26.84
N LYS A 209 2.30 -16.11 27.06
CA LYS A 209 1.04 -16.83 27.30
C LYS A 209 0.64 -17.73 26.12
N GLN A 210 0.73 -17.21 24.89
CA GLN A 210 0.46 -17.99 23.69
C GLN A 210 1.42 -19.19 23.55
N ILE A 211 2.70 -19.00 23.90
CA ILE A 211 3.69 -20.09 23.89
C ILE A 211 3.36 -21.13 24.97
N ALA A 212 2.94 -20.70 26.16
CA ALA A 212 2.50 -21.62 27.22
C ALA A 212 1.29 -22.46 26.79
N ASP A 213 0.32 -21.86 26.10
CA ASP A 213 -0.82 -22.59 25.53
C ASP A 213 -0.38 -23.59 24.45
N ILE A 214 0.60 -23.23 23.61
CA ILE A 214 1.18 -24.13 22.59
C ILE A 214 1.92 -25.30 23.26
N LYS A 215 2.67 -25.05 24.34
CA LYS A 215 3.34 -26.10 25.12
C LYS A 215 2.36 -27.02 25.84
N ALA A 216 1.25 -26.50 26.35
CA ALA A 216 0.20 -27.31 26.95
C ALA A 216 -0.43 -28.26 25.91
N LYS A 217 -0.62 -27.80 24.66
CA LYS A 217 -1.06 -28.63 23.53
C LYS A 217 -0.02 -29.66 23.10
N GLN A 218 1.26 -29.31 23.18
CA GLN A 218 2.36 -30.25 22.97
C GLN A 218 2.32 -31.38 23.99
N ALA A 219 2.08 -31.05 25.26
CA ALA A 219 1.96 -32.02 26.34
C ALA A 219 0.71 -32.91 26.23
N SER A 220 -0.37 -32.42 25.62
CA SER A 220 -1.58 -33.21 25.32
C SER A 220 -1.44 -34.12 24.09
N GLY A 221 -0.27 -34.14 23.44
CA GLY A 221 0.03 -35.03 22.31
C GLY A 221 -0.48 -34.56 20.94
N ASP A 222 -0.89 -33.29 20.82
CA ASP A 222 -1.28 -32.70 19.53
C ASP A 222 -0.04 -32.47 18.64
N THR A 223 -0.13 -32.82 17.36
CA THR A 223 0.96 -32.59 16.40
C THR A 223 1.11 -31.09 16.10
N LEU A 224 2.21 -30.49 16.56
CA LEU A 224 2.50 -29.08 16.31
C LEU A 224 2.96 -28.85 14.87
N ASN A 225 2.59 -27.68 14.34
CA ASN A 225 3.09 -27.18 13.05
C ASN A 225 4.52 -26.61 13.23
N ASP A 226 5.35 -26.60 12.18
CA ASP A 226 6.74 -26.10 12.21
C ASP A 226 6.83 -24.66 12.73
N ASP A 227 5.85 -23.82 12.38
CA ASP A 227 5.73 -22.45 12.88
C ASP A 227 5.49 -22.36 14.41
N GLN A 228 4.82 -23.36 14.99
CA GLN A 228 4.56 -23.41 16.44
C GLN A 228 5.82 -23.84 17.18
N LEU A 229 6.60 -24.77 16.62
CA LEU A 229 7.92 -25.15 17.15
C LEU A 229 8.89 -23.97 17.11
N ALA A 230 8.89 -23.20 16.02
CA ALA A 230 9.68 -21.96 15.93
C ALA A 230 9.27 -20.91 16.99
N LYS A 231 7.97 -20.82 17.34
CA LYS A 231 7.50 -19.94 18.42
C LYS A 231 7.95 -20.41 19.80
N VAL A 232 7.95 -21.72 20.05
CA VAL A 232 8.47 -22.30 21.30
C VAL A 232 9.98 -22.06 21.41
N GLY A 233 10.74 -22.19 20.31
CA GLY A 233 12.18 -21.91 20.30
C GLY A 233 12.57 -20.45 20.59
N ASN A 234 11.68 -19.49 20.35
CA ASN A 234 11.91 -18.06 20.62
C ASN A 234 11.58 -17.62 22.06
N GLU A 235 11.00 -18.50 22.87
CA GLU A 235 10.68 -18.25 24.28
C GLU A 235 11.85 -17.73 25.13
N PRO A 236 13.07 -18.33 25.13
CA PRO A 236 14.16 -17.84 25.96
C PRO A 236 14.57 -16.41 25.59
N THR A 237 14.52 -16.06 24.31
CA THR A 237 14.80 -14.70 23.83
C THR A 237 13.76 -13.70 24.34
N LEU A 238 12.47 -14.08 24.31
CA LEU A 238 11.38 -13.23 24.84
C LEU A 238 11.47 -13.05 26.36
N LEU A 239 11.95 -14.06 27.11
CA LEU A 239 12.20 -13.93 28.55
C LEU A 239 13.36 -12.97 28.85
N ALA A 240 14.45 -13.04 28.06
CA ALA A 240 15.57 -12.13 28.18
C ALA A 240 15.16 -10.68 27.85
N GLU A 241 14.35 -10.48 26.79
CA GLU A 241 13.81 -9.16 26.45
C GLU A 241 12.88 -8.60 27.53
N LEU A 242 12.05 -9.45 28.16
CA LEU A 242 11.23 -9.04 29.29
C LEU A 242 12.11 -8.59 30.46
N ALA A 243 13.14 -9.37 30.81
CA ALA A 243 14.07 -9.05 31.89
C ALA A 243 14.86 -7.75 31.63
N ALA A 244 15.19 -7.45 30.38
CA ALA A 244 15.85 -6.20 30.00
C ALA A 244 14.92 -4.97 30.01
N LEU A 245 13.60 -5.19 29.97
CA LEU A 245 12.57 -4.14 29.97
C LEU A 245 11.88 -3.94 31.34
N ALA A 246 12.09 -4.88 32.27
CA ALA A 246 11.69 -4.80 33.67
C ALA A 246 12.65 -3.89 34.46
#